data_AF-A0A410WZG8-F1
#
_entry.id   AF-A0A410WZG8-F1
#
_cell.length_a   1.000
_cell.length_b   1.000
_cell.length_c   1.000
_cell.angle_alpha   90.00
_cell.angle_beta   90.00
_cell.angle_gamma   90.00
#
_symmetry.space_group_name_H-M   'P 1'
#
loop_
_entity.id
_entity.type
_entity.pdbx_description
1 polymer ?
#
loop_
_entity_poly.entity_id
_entity_poly.type
_entity_poly.pdbx_seq_one_letter_code
_entity_poly.pdbx_strand_id
1 'polypeptide(L)' 'MSLIRNVFLVLIVVSMLLREEIALLMLYVKEETTYFGLSLSNAALWSHVLALAAILSLFGYLKSKPRQ' A
#
# COMPACT_ATOMS: atom_id res chain seq x y z
N MET A 1 -16.46 13.58 -10.15
CA MET A 1 -15.63 12.42 -9.75
C MET A 1 -15.51 12.39 -8.22
N SER A 2 -15.94 11.33 -7.54
CA SER A 2 -16.11 11.36 -6.08
C SER A 2 -14.76 11.40 -5.32
N LEU A 3 -14.63 12.34 -4.37
CA LEU A 3 -13.49 12.49 -3.45
C LEU A 3 -12.96 11.14 -2.91
N ILE A 4 -13.88 10.25 -2.51
CA ILE A 4 -13.59 8.91 -1.97
C ILE A 4 -12.73 8.07 -2.92
N ARG A 5 -13.03 8.07 -4.22
CA ARG A 5 -12.25 7.32 -5.21
C ARG A 5 -10.83 7.88 -5.32
N ASN A 6 -10.69 9.20 -5.29
CA ASN A 6 -9.38 9.85 -5.35
C ASN A 6 -8.56 9.55 -4.09
N VAL A 7 -9.18 9.51 -2.91
CA VAL A 7 -8.52 9.11 -1.66
C VAL A 7 -7.99 7.67 -1.75
N PHE A 8 -8.79 6.72 -2.24
CA PHE A 8 -8.34 5.34 -2.42
C PHE A 8 -7.21 5.21 -3.45
N LEU A 9 -7.29 5.95 -4.57
CA LEU A 9 -6.22 5.96 -5.57
C LEU A 9 -4.91 6.52 -4.99
N VAL A 10 -4.98 7.61 -4.21
CA VAL A 10 -3.81 8.16 -3.52
C VAL A 10 -3.23 7.14 -2.52
N LEU A 11 -4.07 6.46 -1.73
CA LEU A 11 -3.63 5.40 -0.81
C LEU A 11 -2.91 4.26 -1.54
N ILE A 12 -3.42 3.83 -2.70
CA ILE A 12 -2.78 2.78 -3.50
C ILE A 12 -1.42 3.25 -4.02
N VAL A 13 -1.34 4.48 -4.55
CA VAL A 13 -0.07 5.04 -5.07
C VAL A 13 0.96 5.20 -3.95
N VAL A 14 0.57 5.75 -2.81
CA VAL A 14 1.46 5.89 -1.65
C VAL A 14 1.94 4.52 -1.17
N SER A 15 1.07 3.51 -1.15
CA SER A 15 1.45 2.13 -0.76
C SER A 15 2.43 1.48 -1.75
N MET A 16 2.26 1.74 -3.06
CA MET A 16 3.18 1.28 -4.10
C MET A 16 4.56 1.95 -3.98
N LEU A 17 4.59 3.26 -3.73
CA LEU A 17 5.84 4.00 -3.50
C LEU A 17 6.55 3.51 -2.23
N LEU A 18 5.81 3.33 -1.13
CA LEU A 18 6.38 2.81 0.12
C LEU A 18 7.03 1.44 -0.07
N ARG A 19 6.44 0.60 -0.92
CA ARG A 19 6.99 -0.71 -1.28
C ARG A 19 8.29 -0.59 -2.07
N GLU A 20 8.37 0.31 -3.04
CA GLU A 20 9.60 0.56 -3.80
C GLU A 20 10.73 1.04 -2.89
N GLU A 21 10.43 1.95 -1.98
CA GLU A 21 11.39 2.43 -0.96
C GLU A 21 11.88 1.29 -0.06
N ILE A 22 10.99 0.43 0.45
CA ILE A 22 11.36 -0.73 1.27
C ILE A 22 12.21 -1.74 0.48
N ALA A 23 11.88 -1.98 -0.79
CA ALA A 23 12.62 -2.90 -1.65
C ALA A 23 14.02 -2.37 -1.98
N LEU A 24 14.15 -1.07 -2.26
CA LEU A 24 15.44 -0.41 -2.42
C LEU A 24 16.24 -0.49 -1.11
N LEU A 25 15.63 -0.22 0.04
CA LEU A 25 16.30 -0.32 1.33
C LEU A 25 16.81 -1.74 1.60
N MET A 26 16.03 -2.78 1.28
CA MET A 26 16.48 -4.18 1.36
C MET A 26 17.66 -4.50 0.43
N LEU A 27 17.72 -3.88 -0.75
CA LEU A 27 18.81 -4.11 -1.70
C LEU A 27 20.11 -3.41 -1.27
N TYR A 28 20.01 -2.25 -0.63
CA TYR A 28 21.17 -1.46 -0.20
C TYR A 28 21.63 -1.77 1.22
N VAL A 29 20.74 -2.27 2.09
CA VAL A 29 21.06 -2.63 3.46
C VAL A 29 21.25 -4.14 3.55
N LYS A 30 22.50 -4.56 3.78
CA LYS A 30 22.93 -5.97 3.81
C LYS A 30 22.56 -6.70 5.12
N GLU A 31 22.14 -5.96 6.14
CA GLU A 31 21.70 -6.47 7.45
C GLU A 31 20.22 -6.11 7.67
N GLU A 32 19.46 -6.95 8.36
CA GLU A 32 18.03 -6.74 8.59
C GLU A 32 17.82 -5.53 9.54
N THR A 33 17.72 -4.33 8.98
CA THR A 33 17.47 -3.12 9.76
C THR A 33 16.02 -3.05 10.19
N THR A 34 15.82 -2.63 11.43
CA THR A 34 14.51 -2.36 11.98
C THR A 34 14.11 -0.94 11.61
N TYR A 35 13.05 -0.81 10.81
CA TYR A 35 12.43 0.48 10.52
C TYR A 35 11.28 0.68 11.51
N PHE A 36 11.41 1.64 12.44
CA PHE A 36 10.43 1.86 13.52
C PHE A 36 10.11 0.61 14.35
N GLY A 37 11.11 -0.24 14.61
CA GLY A 37 10.92 -1.48 15.39
C GLY A 37 10.29 -2.64 14.63
N LEU A 38 9.98 -2.47 13.33
CA LEU A 38 9.57 -3.56 12.44
C LEU A 38 10.74 -3.99 11.57
N SER A 39 10.96 -5.29 11.42
CA SER A 39 11.89 -5.78 10.41
C SER A 39 11.41 -5.36 9.02
N LEU A 40 12.35 -5.02 8.13
CA LEU A 40 12.07 -4.71 6.72
C LEU A 40 11.19 -5.78 6.06
N SER A 41 11.43 -7.05 6.39
CA SER A 41 10.66 -8.21 5.92
C SER A 41 9.19 -8.12 6.33
N ASN A 42 8.92 -7.75 7.58
CA ASN A 42 7.58 -7.59 8.10
C ASN A 42 6.91 -6.32 7.52
N ALA A 43 7.64 -5.21 7.43
CA ALA A 43 7.15 -3.97 6.82
C ALA A 43 6.73 -4.16 5.35
N ALA A 44 7.52 -4.93 4.58
CA ALA A 44 7.18 -5.29 3.21
C ALA A 44 5.86 -6.09 3.15
N LEU A 45 5.67 -7.06 4.05
CA LEU A 45 4.47 -7.89 4.10
C LEU A 45 3.23 -7.06 4.45
N TRP A 46 3.33 -6.18 5.46
CA TRP A 46 2.25 -5.27 5.83
C TRP A 46 1.88 -4.28 4.73
N SER A 47 2.87 -3.80 3.96
CA SER A 47 2.60 -2.93 2.80
C SER A 47 1.70 -3.62 1.75
N HIS A 48 1.89 -4.93 1.54
CA HIS A 48 1.08 -5.71 0.60
C HIS A 48 -0.34 -5.91 1.11
N VAL A 49 -0.50 -6.21 2.41
CA VAL A 49 -1.81 -6.35 3.05
C VAL A 49 -2.61 -5.05 2.95
N LEU A 50 -1.98 -3.91 3.22
CA LEU A 50 -2.61 -2.60 3.12
C LEU A 50 -3.00 -2.24 1.67
N ALA A 51 -2.11 -2.50 0.71
CA ALA A 51 -2.42 -2.27 -0.72
C ALA A 51 -3.60 -3.14 -1.19
N LEU A 52 -3.63 -4.42 -0.82
CA LEU A 52 -4.73 -5.32 -1.16
C LEU A 52 -6.05 -4.88 -0.53
N ALA A 53 -6.03 -4.49 0.74
CA ALA A 53 -7.21 -3.98 1.44
C ALA A 53 -7.77 -2.70 0.79
N ALA A 54 -6.89 -1.78 0.37
CA ALA A 54 -7.28 -0.57 -0.33
C ALA A 54 -7.92 -0.88 -1.70
N ILE A 55 -7.37 -1.83 -2.46
CA ILE A 55 -7.92 -2.28 -3.75
C ILE A 55 -9.29 -2.94 -3.56
N LEU A 56 -9.44 -3.83 -2.59
CA LEU A 56 -10.73 -4.50 -2.30
C LEU A 56 -11.79 -3.48 -1.84
N SER A 57 -11.41 -2.51 -1.02
CA SER A 57 -12.31 -1.43 -0.59
C SER A 57 -12.74 -0.55 -1.76
N LEU A 58 -11.81 -0.23 -2.67
CA LEU A 58 -12.12 0.51 -3.90
C LEU A 58 -13.05 -0.29 -4.83
N PHE A 59 -12.79 -1.59 -5.00
CA PHE A 59 -13.65 -2.47 -5.79
C PHE A 59 -15.06 -2.58 -5.20
N GLY A 60 -15.17 -2.75 -3.89
CA GLY A 60 -16.44 -2.76 -3.17
C GLY A 60 -17.20 -1.44 -3.32
N TYR A 61 -16.50 -0.30 -3.22
CA TYR A 61 -17.08 1.03 -3.44
C TYR A 61 -17.55 1.25 -4.88
N LEU A 62 -16.79 0.80 -5.87
CA LEU A 62 -17.18 0.89 -7.28
C LEU A 62 -18.38 -0.02 -7.60
N LYS A 63 -18.47 -1.18 -6.97
CA LYS A 63 -19.59 -2.12 -7.14
C LYS A 63 -20.86 -1.63 -6.43
N SER A 64 -20.73 -0.98 -5.27
CA SER A 64 -21.87 -0.47 -4.51
C SER A 64 -22.50 0.78 -5.12
N LYS A 65 -21.79 1.47 -6.03
CA LYS A 65 -22.37 2.53 -6.85
C LYS A 65 -22.95 1.95 -8.14
N PRO A 66 -24.28 1.94 -8.33
CA PRO A 66 -24.84 1.63 -9.64
C PRO A 66 -24.28 2.66 -10.62
N ARG A 67 -23.79 2.18 -11.77
CA ARG A 67 -23.38 3.02 -12.90
C ARG A 67 -24.51 4.01 -13.19
N GLN A 68 -24.34 5.25 -12.75
CA GLN A 68 -25.07 6.40 -13.27
C GLN A 68 -24.43 6.80 -14.59
#